data_AF-A0AAD9WUZ7-F1
#
_entry.id   AF-A0AAD9WUZ7-F1
#
_cell.length_a   1.000
_cell.length_b   1.000
_cell.length_c   1.000
_cell.angle_alpha   90.00
_cell.angle_beta   90.00
_cell.angle_gamma   90.00
#
_symmetry.space_group_name_H-M   'P 1'
#
loop_
_entity.id
_entity.type
_entity.pdbx_description
1 polymer ?
#
loop_
_entity_poly.entity_id
_entity_poly.type
_entity_poly.pdbx_seq_one_letter_code
_entity_poly.pdbx_strand_id
1 'polypeptide(L)'
;MDLDAPLDFENEDKLVNKPVVNKKRKKVIGLDDLLTDHYKQKSKLIEKEKKREKASKNYNSDEDESGKEALLSNIVNNCQNQMQDISGEEELSDWGLHVFGNQKTPPPLDFPQLGSCKLLHSFLNNEVNSLVELTAENGETFLEGLLINGWLSKLVITRGHVEKSIATWTFNLILYSSKEEPRASACDFWCAILSSKNKVDALATKIDWFPSYSELNRALSIYGFSANFSTAAESVNTISGYREPQNLIGWIKFTAACCQARSKKSIFLTTEAEELVEVVTCIFLDRQFLALSVLLSECIQSVINYFTDQEWNTSCQKIAKSLACRVPRDLELLANCRLHRRSQQPY
;
A
#
# COMPACT_ATOMS: atom_id res chain seq x y z
N MET A 1 -32.89 38.76 13.95
CA MET A 1 -32.74 37.75 15.01
C MET A 1 -31.51 38.13 15.79
N ASP A 2 -31.69 38.43 17.07
CA ASP A 2 -30.60 38.61 18.04
C ASP A 2 -29.76 37.33 18.13
N LEU A 3 -28.44 37.50 18.11
CA LEU A 3 -27.44 36.47 18.32
C LEU A 3 -26.76 36.77 19.66
N ASP A 4 -27.33 36.31 20.77
CA ASP A 4 -26.63 36.25 22.06
C ASP A 4 -27.34 35.32 23.08
N ALA A 5 -27.38 34.03 22.77
CA ALA A 5 -27.75 33.01 23.75
C ALA A 5 -26.72 31.86 23.74
N PRO A 6 -26.19 31.43 24.90
CA PRO A 6 -25.22 30.32 24.97
C PRO A 6 -25.89 28.99 24.62
N LEU A 7 -25.19 28.16 23.84
CA LEU A 7 -25.65 26.84 23.41
C LEU A 7 -25.72 25.87 24.61
N ASP A 8 -26.93 25.46 24.95
CA ASP A 8 -27.25 24.38 25.89
C ASP A 8 -27.26 23.03 25.13
N PHE A 9 -26.45 22.07 25.57
CA PHE A 9 -26.24 20.77 24.92
C PHE A 9 -27.01 19.63 25.59
N GLU A 10 -28.08 19.91 26.33
CA GLU A 10 -29.00 18.87 26.78
C GLU A 10 -30.14 18.67 25.79
N ASN A 11 -29.87 17.94 24.72
CA ASN A 11 -30.91 17.15 24.05
C ASN A 11 -30.26 15.95 23.36
N GLU A 12 -30.49 14.76 23.91
CA GLU A 12 -31.34 13.80 23.22
C GLU A 12 -31.65 12.60 24.13
N ASP A 13 -32.96 12.37 24.30
CA ASP A 13 -33.58 11.21 24.92
C ASP A 13 -34.44 10.63 23.78
N LYS A 14 -34.16 9.48 23.18
CA LYS A 14 -34.58 8.15 23.64
C LYS A 14 -34.31 7.17 22.51
N LEU A 15 -33.72 6.01 22.79
CA LEU A 15 -34.18 4.72 22.24
C LEU A 15 -33.67 3.60 23.16
N VAL A 16 -34.51 3.31 24.15
CA VAL A 16 -34.32 2.24 25.14
C VAL A 16 -34.89 0.95 24.58
N ASN A 17 -34.03 -0.01 24.24
CA ASN A 17 -34.33 -1.43 24.44
C ASN A 17 -33.64 -1.86 25.75
N LYS A 18 -34.42 -2.21 26.78
CA LYS A 18 -33.90 -2.70 28.06
C LYS A 18 -33.48 -4.18 27.94
N PRO A 19 -32.46 -4.57 28.71
CA PRO A 19 -32.63 -5.76 29.54
C PRO A 19 -32.46 -5.43 31.03
N VAL A 20 -33.46 -5.91 31.77
CA VAL A 20 -33.43 -6.46 33.13
C VAL A 20 -32.54 -5.77 34.17
N VAL A 21 -33.21 -5.01 35.02
CA VAL A 21 -32.72 -4.46 36.28
C VAL A 21 -32.34 -5.61 37.24
N ASN A 22 -31.04 -5.82 37.46
CA ASN A 22 -30.56 -6.42 38.69
C ASN A 22 -30.33 -5.31 39.73
N LYS A 23 -31.07 -5.38 40.83
CA LYS A 23 -30.97 -4.45 41.97
C LYS A 23 -29.59 -4.55 42.63
N LYS A 24 -28.64 -3.74 42.16
CA LYS A 24 -27.53 -3.25 42.98
C LYS A 24 -27.46 -1.75 42.75
N ARG A 25 -27.80 -0.96 43.77
CA ARG A 25 -27.63 0.50 43.78
C ARG A 25 -26.16 0.79 43.43
N LYS A 26 -25.88 1.22 42.20
CA LYS A 26 -24.59 1.81 41.85
C LYS A 26 -24.55 3.16 42.58
N LYS A 27 -23.75 3.24 43.65
CA LYS A 27 -23.33 4.56 44.14
C LYS A 27 -22.56 5.21 42.99
N VAL A 28 -22.94 6.43 42.62
CA VAL A 28 -22.15 7.26 41.73
C VAL A 28 -20.80 7.43 42.41
N ILE A 29 -19.74 6.92 41.79
CA ILE A 29 -18.37 7.05 42.31
C ILE A 29 -17.99 8.50 42.06
N GLY A 30 -17.91 9.29 43.13
CA GLY A 30 -17.47 10.68 43.03
C GLY A 30 -15.97 10.76 42.73
N LEU A 31 -15.52 11.90 42.21
CA LEU A 31 -14.08 12.15 42.02
C LEU A 31 -13.31 12.01 43.34
N ASP A 32 -13.94 12.38 44.46
CA ASP A 32 -13.39 12.25 45.80
C ASP A 32 -13.25 10.78 46.25
N ASP A 33 -14.14 9.89 45.81
CA ASP A 33 -14.04 8.45 46.08
C ASP A 33 -12.83 7.86 45.33
N LEU A 34 -12.61 8.28 44.07
CA LEU A 34 -11.45 7.86 43.27
C LEU A 34 -10.13 8.36 43.85
N LEU A 35 -10.09 9.62 44.31
CA LEU A 35 -8.93 10.18 45.00
C LEU A 35 -8.64 9.43 46.30
N THR A 36 -9.68 9.13 47.07
CA THR A 36 -9.54 8.38 48.32
C THR A 36 -9.01 6.97 48.06
N ASP A 37 -9.51 6.27 47.04
CA ASP A 37 -9.02 4.95 46.65
C ASP A 37 -7.58 5.00 46.12
N HIS A 38 -7.22 6.05 45.37
CA HIS A 38 -5.85 6.26 44.90
C HIS A 38 -4.88 6.45 46.08
N TYR A 39 -5.21 7.28 47.08
CA TYR A 39 -4.39 7.43 48.29
C TYR A 39 -4.36 6.16 49.15
N LYS A 40 -5.46 5.39 49.19
CA LYS A 40 -5.49 4.06 49.83
C LYS A 40 -4.62 3.04 49.11
N GLN A 41 -4.59 3.03 47.79
CA GLN A 41 -3.69 2.16 47.03
C GLN A 41 -2.23 2.58 47.21
N LYS A 42 -1.94 3.89 47.18
CA LYS A 42 -0.58 4.41 47.40
C LYS A 42 -0.06 4.08 48.79
N SER A 43 -0.88 4.23 49.83
CA SER A 43 -0.52 3.82 51.20
C SER A 43 -0.32 2.30 51.33
N LYS A 44 -1.14 1.48 50.67
CA LYS A 44 -0.93 0.02 50.62
C LYS A 44 0.36 -0.38 49.91
N LEU A 45 0.76 0.33 48.85
CA LEU A 45 2.03 0.09 48.17
C LEU A 45 3.21 0.45 49.07
N ILE A 46 3.16 1.60 49.74
CA ILE A 46 4.19 2.03 50.71
C ILE A 46 4.26 1.05 51.89
N GLU A 47 3.12 0.51 52.37
CA GLU A 47 3.12 -0.49 53.43
C GLU A 47 3.68 -1.85 52.96
N LYS A 48 3.41 -2.26 51.71
CA LYS A 48 4.01 -3.44 51.09
C LYS A 48 5.52 -3.27 50.90
N GLU A 49 5.97 -2.07 50.52
CA GLU A 49 7.38 -1.73 50.34
C GLU A 49 8.10 -1.71 51.69
N LYS A 50 7.52 -1.10 52.73
CA LYS A 50 8.04 -1.16 54.11
C LYS A 50 8.05 -2.59 54.69
N LYS A 51 7.07 -3.44 54.33
CA LYS A 51 7.09 -4.86 54.71
C LYS A 51 8.17 -5.64 53.96
N ARG A 52 8.44 -5.31 52.69
CA ARG A 52 9.54 -5.88 51.91
C ARG A 52 10.91 -5.41 52.42
N GLU A 53 11.08 -4.14 52.76
CA GLU A 53 12.31 -3.62 53.37
C GLU A 53 12.55 -4.19 54.78
N LYS A 54 11.49 -4.38 55.59
CA LYS A 54 11.61 -5.05 56.90
C LYS A 54 11.88 -6.55 56.76
N ALA A 55 11.38 -7.21 55.72
CA ALA A 55 11.71 -8.59 55.40
C ALA A 55 13.13 -8.73 54.83
N SER A 56 13.64 -7.74 54.08
CA SER A 56 15.01 -7.78 53.54
C SER A 56 16.08 -7.36 54.55
N LYS A 57 15.72 -6.67 55.64
CA LYS A 57 16.66 -6.37 56.75
C LYS A 57 17.00 -7.57 57.64
N ASN A 58 16.38 -8.74 57.44
CA ASN A 58 16.63 -9.95 58.24
C ASN A 58 17.29 -11.10 57.48
N TYR A 59 17.71 -10.90 56.23
CA TYR A 59 18.57 -11.84 55.50
C TYR A 59 19.55 -11.03 54.65
N ASN A 60 20.70 -10.71 55.23
CA ASN A 60 21.88 -10.34 54.44
C ASN A 60 22.35 -11.61 53.71
N SER A 61 22.09 -11.67 52.41
CA SER A 61 22.84 -12.51 51.47
C SER A 61 22.76 -11.85 50.10
N ASP A 62 23.83 -11.16 49.72
CA ASP A 62 24.05 -10.44 48.47
C ASP A 62 24.27 -11.39 47.28
N GLU A 63 23.32 -12.27 46.94
CA GLU A 63 23.43 -13.08 45.72
C GLU A 63 22.07 -13.19 44.99
N ASP A 64 22.13 -13.16 43.65
CA ASP A 64 21.05 -13.42 42.67
C ASP A 64 20.28 -12.24 42.02
N GLU A 65 20.96 -11.14 41.71
CA GLU A 65 20.61 -10.36 40.50
C GLU A 65 21.22 -11.00 39.22
N SER A 66 22.41 -11.60 39.35
CA SER A 66 23.14 -12.31 38.28
C SER A 66 22.38 -13.53 37.73
N GLY A 67 21.67 -14.28 38.58
CA GLY A 67 20.95 -15.48 38.18
C GLY A 67 19.80 -15.22 37.19
N LYS A 68 19.12 -14.07 37.29
CA LYS A 68 18.04 -13.70 36.37
C LYS A 68 18.57 -13.24 35.02
N GLU A 69 19.67 -12.49 35.03
CA GLU A 69 20.37 -12.08 33.81
C GLU A 69 20.98 -13.28 33.07
N ALA A 70 21.54 -14.24 33.81
CA ALA A 70 22.01 -15.51 33.26
C ALA A 70 20.86 -16.33 32.65
N LEU A 71 19.69 -16.34 33.28
CA LEU A 71 18.52 -17.07 32.78
C LEU A 71 17.93 -16.41 31.52
N LEU A 72 17.89 -15.07 31.47
CA LEU A 72 17.55 -14.31 30.26
C LEU A 72 18.55 -14.53 29.14
N SER A 73 19.85 -14.46 29.45
CA SER A 73 20.92 -14.72 28.48
C SER A 73 20.84 -16.14 27.92
N ASN A 74 20.49 -17.12 28.77
CA ASN A 74 20.29 -18.50 28.34
C ASN A 74 19.04 -18.64 27.44
N ILE A 75 17.94 -17.94 27.74
CA ILE A 75 16.76 -17.90 26.87
C ILE A 75 17.08 -17.26 25.52
N VAL A 76 17.79 -16.12 25.51
CA VAL A 76 18.20 -15.42 24.29
C VAL A 76 19.13 -16.28 23.47
N ASN A 77 20.14 -16.91 24.10
CA ASN A 77 21.06 -17.83 23.42
C ASN A 77 20.34 -19.06 22.89
N ASN A 78 19.37 -19.61 23.64
CA ASN A 78 18.59 -20.76 23.17
C ASN A 78 17.68 -20.37 21.99
N CYS A 79 17.06 -19.17 22.02
CA CYS A 79 16.33 -18.64 20.87
C CYS A 79 17.24 -18.39 19.67
N GLN A 80 18.44 -17.87 19.89
CA GLN A 80 19.41 -17.60 18.84
C GLN A 80 19.95 -18.90 18.23
N ASN A 81 20.25 -19.90 19.06
CA ASN A 81 20.64 -21.23 18.60
C ASN A 81 19.49 -21.94 17.89
N GLN A 82 18.25 -21.83 18.36
CA GLN A 82 17.08 -22.34 17.62
C GLN A 82 16.88 -21.61 16.29
N MET A 83 17.09 -20.29 16.26
CA MET A 83 17.03 -19.51 15.02
C MET A 83 18.16 -19.90 14.07
N GLN A 84 19.33 -20.26 14.60
CA GLN A 84 20.50 -20.69 13.85
C GLN A 84 20.41 -22.16 13.38
N ASP A 85 19.72 -23.02 14.14
CA ASP A 85 19.36 -24.39 13.75
C ASP A 85 18.22 -24.40 12.72
N ILE A 86 17.26 -23.46 12.81
CA ILE A 86 16.25 -23.20 11.76
C ILE A 86 16.92 -22.54 10.54
N SER A 87 18.00 -21.78 10.74
CA SER A 87 18.84 -21.23 9.66
C SER A 87 20.00 -22.14 9.29
N GLY A 88 19.98 -23.43 9.72
CA GLY A 88 20.87 -24.43 9.16
C GLY A 88 20.81 -24.30 7.64
N GLU A 89 21.96 -24.37 6.98
CA GLU A 89 22.25 -24.02 5.59
C GLU A 89 21.44 -24.82 4.53
N GLU A 90 20.13 -25.02 4.71
CA GLU A 90 19.20 -24.91 3.60
C GLU A 90 19.26 -23.45 3.15
N GLU A 91 20.21 -23.20 2.24
CA GLU A 91 20.10 -22.19 1.19
C GLU A 91 18.61 -21.94 0.98
N LEU A 92 18.11 -20.78 1.47
CA LEU A 92 16.71 -20.37 1.40
C LEU A 92 16.31 -20.58 -0.04
N SER A 93 15.77 -21.76 -0.34
CA SER A 93 15.73 -22.20 -1.72
C SER A 93 14.91 -21.16 -2.46
N ASP A 94 15.31 -20.78 -3.66
CA ASP A 94 14.64 -19.77 -4.48
C ASP A 94 13.18 -20.20 -4.77
N TRP A 95 12.31 -20.11 -3.76
CA TRP A 95 10.94 -20.59 -3.80
C TRP A 95 10.06 -19.37 -3.99
N GLY A 96 9.34 -19.35 -5.10
CA GLY A 96 8.66 -18.17 -5.63
C GLY A 96 9.07 -17.93 -7.08
N LEU A 97 8.22 -17.26 -7.85
CA LEU A 97 8.61 -16.83 -9.20
C LEU A 97 9.56 -15.64 -9.08
N HIS A 98 10.65 -15.61 -9.84
CA HIS A 98 11.42 -14.38 -10.04
C HIS A 98 10.95 -13.71 -11.32
N VAL A 99 10.20 -12.61 -11.19
CA VAL A 99 9.53 -11.98 -12.33
C VAL A 99 10.26 -10.74 -12.86
N PHE A 100 11.14 -10.14 -12.05
CA PHE A 100 11.94 -8.98 -12.46
C PHE A 100 13.43 -9.33 -12.53
N GLY A 101 14.05 -8.93 -13.64
CA GLY A 101 15.49 -8.96 -13.85
C GLY A 101 16.10 -7.56 -13.90
N ASN A 102 17.09 -7.39 -14.78
CA ASN A 102 17.80 -6.12 -14.92
C ASN A 102 16.90 -5.00 -15.46
N GLN A 103 16.88 -3.87 -14.75
CA GLN A 103 16.15 -2.68 -15.15
C GLN A 103 16.89 -1.94 -16.27
N LYS A 104 16.12 -1.38 -17.21
CA LYS A 104 16.63 -0.50 -18.28
C LYS A 104 16.55 0.96 -17.83
N THR A 105 17.34 1.82 -18.47
CA THR A 105 17.27 3.26 -18.24
C THR A 105 15.87 3.78 -18.63
N PRO A 106 15.15 4.45 -17.72
CA PRO A 106 13.88 5.10 -18.03
C PRO A 106 14.05 6.18 -19.12
N PRO A 107 13.00 6.45 -19.92
CA PRO A 107 13.01 7.58 -20.84
C PRO A 107 13.14 8.91 -20.09
N PRO A 108 13.75 9.95 -20.71
CA PRO A 108 13.81 11.28 -20.11
C PRO A 108 12.41 11.86 -19.92
N LEU A 109 12.21 12.56 -18.81
CA LEU A 109 10.95 13.22 -18.43
C LEU A 109 10.91 14.66 -18.93
N ASP A 110 11.05 14.87 -20.24
CA ASP A 110 10.96 16.20 -20.85
C ASP A 110 9.58 16.40 -21.49
N PHE A 111 8.82 17.37 -20.98
CA PHE A 111 7.45 17.64 -21.45
C PHE A 111 7.29 19.06 -21.99
N PRO A 112 7.89 19.39 -23.17
CA PRO A 112 7.78 20.73 -23.76
C PRO A 112 6.32 21.12 -24.10
N GLN A 113 5.44 20.14 -24.29
CA GLN A 113 4.01 20.36 -24.53
C GLN A 113 3.23 20.79 -23.28
N LEU A 114 3.84 20.70 -22.09
CA LEU A 114 3.22 21.14 -20.84
C LEU A 114 3.13 22.67 -20.78
N GLY A 115 4.15 23.37 -21.32
CA GLY A 115 4.19 24.83 -21.41
C GLY A 115 3.10 25.44 -22.30
N SER A 116 2.48 24.64 -23.19
CA SER A 116 1.40 25.07 -24.07
C SER A 116 0.00 24.64 -23.61
N CYS A 117 -0.13 24.09 -22.40
CA CYS A 117 -1.45 23.68 -21.90
C CYS A 117 -2.35 24.89 -21.57
N LYS A 118 -3.64 24.76 -21.89
CA LYS A 118 -4.63 25.83 -21.70
C LYS A 118 -4.83 26.18 -20.23
N LEU A 119 -4.69 25.20 -19.33
CA LEU A 119 -4.71 25.39 -17.89
C LEU A 119 -3.61 26.39 -17.50
N LEU A 120 -2.36 26.16 -17.92
CA LEU A 120 -1.25 27.06 -17.62
C LEU A 120 -1.44 28.44 -18.27
N HIS A 121 -1.84 28.50 -19.54
CA HIS A 121 -2.16 29.76 -20.21
C HIS A 121 -3.28 30.54 -19.51
N SER A 122 -4.25 29.85 -18.92
CA SER A 122 -5.31 30.51 -18.16
C SER A 122 -4.82 31.13 -16.86
N PHE A 123 -3.73 30.61 -16.27
CA PHE A 123 -3.07 31.24 -15.12
C PHE A 123 -2.19 32.41 -15.57
N LEU A 124 -1.41 32.24 -16.64
CA LEU A 124 -0.54 33.30 -17.19
C LEU A 124 -1.32 34.58 -17.55
N ASN A 125 -2.53 34.41 -18.09
CA ASN A 125 -3.39 35.53 -18.53
C ASN A 125 -4.33 36.05 -17.43
N ASN A 126 -4.22 35.56 -16.19
CA ASN A 126 -5.10 35.96 -15.09
C ASN A 126 -4.46 37.07 -14.25
N GLU A 127 -5.28 37.93 -13.65
CA GLU A 127 -4.84 38.93 -12.67
C GLU A 127 -4.10 38.28 -11.48
N VAL A 128 -4.47 37.04 -11.11
CA VAL A 128 -3.80 36.26 -10.06
C VAL A 128 -2.31 35.99 -10.38
N ASN A 129 -1.92 36.07 -11.66
CA ASN A 129 -0.52 35.94 -12.03
C ASN A 129 0.37 37.04 -11.41
N SER A 130 -0.19 38.21 -11.12
CA SER A 130 0.53 39.27 -10.41
C SER A 130 1.04 38.87 -9.02
N LEU A 131 0.47 37.82 -8.43
CA LEU A 131 0.83 37.30 -7.11
C LEU A 131 1.81 36.13 -7.15
N VAL A 132 1.87 35.42 -8.28
CA VAL A 132 2.65 34.19 -8.47
C VAL A 132 3.87 34.43 -9.37
N GLU A 133 3.88 35.52 -10.14
CA GLU A 133 4.94 35.88 -11.08
C GLU A 133 5.27 34.71 -12.03
N LEU A 134 4.23 34.04 -12.54
CA LEU A 134 4.36 32.89 -13.42
C LEU A 134 4.90 33.35 -14.78
N THR A 135 6.04 32.76 -15.16
CA THR A 135 6.64 32.89 -16.50
C THR A 135 6.50 31.58 -17.27
N ALA A 136 6.73 31.61 -18.58
CA ALA A 136 6.77 30.40 -19.40
C ALA A 136 7.85 29.41 -18.96
N GLU A 137 8.94 29.91 -18.35
CA GLU A 137 10.08 29.13 -17.88
C GLU A 137 9.78 28.38 -16.57
N ASN A 138 8.97 28.97 -15.68
CA ASN A 138 8.63 28.40 -14.38
C ASN A 138 7.31 27.60 -14.38
N GLY A 139 6.67 27.47 -15.54
CA GLY A 139 5.34 26.87 -15.67
C GLY A 139 5.28 25.40 -15.28
N GLU A 140 6.32 24.62 -15.56
CA GLU A 140 6.39 23.20 -15.18
C GLU A 140 6.51 23.04 -13.65
N THR A 141 7.41 23.78 -13.01
CA THR A 141 7.57 23.79 -11.55
C THR A 141 6.29 24.20 -10.84
N PHE A 142 5.55 25.17 -11.41
CA PHE A 142 4.25 25.58 -10.89
C PHE A 142 3.22 24.44 -10.97
N LEU A 143 3.14 23.73 -12.10
CA LEU A 143 2.23 22.59 -12.25
C LEU A 143 2.63 21.41 -11.36
N GLU A 144 3.93 21.15 -11.19
CA GLU A 144 4.45 20.17 -10.22
C GLU A 144 4.02 20.55 -8.80
N GLY A 145 4.14 21.83 -8.42
CA GLY A 145 3.65 22.35 -7.16
C GLY A 145 2.14 22.16 -6.98
N LEU A 146 1.34 22.44 -8.01
CA LEU A 146 -0.11 22.19 -7.97
C LEU A 146 -0.45 20.70 -7.86
N LEU A 147 0.33 19.83 -8.49
CA LEU A 147 0.16 18.39 -8.42
C LEU A 147 0.46 17.88 -7.01
N ILE A 148 1.63 18.22 -6.46
CA ILE A 148 2.08 17.78 -5.13
C ILE A 148 1.11 18.23 -4.03
N ASN A 149 0.62 19.46 -4.12
CA ASN A 149 -0.33 19.99 -3.14
C ASN A 149 -1.79 19.53 -3.38
N GLY A 150 -2.03 18.67 -4.39
CA GLY A 150 -3.37 18.15 -4.72
C GLY A 150 -4.34 19.20 -5.27
N TRP A 151 -3.88 20.40 -5.62
CA TRP A 151 -4.71 21.44 -6.24
C TRP A 151 -5.02 21.12 -7.69
N LEU A 152 -4.11 20.47 -8.40
CA LEU A 152 -4.29 20.12 -9.80
C LEU A 152 -5.52 19.22 -10.01
N SER A 153 -5.71 18.21 -9.16
CA SER A 153 -6.88 17.32 -9.23
C SER A 153 -8.18 18.08 -8.98
N LYS A 154 -8.21 18.95 -7.97
CA LYS A 154 -9.37 19.80 -7.67
C LYS A 154 -9.73 20.72 -8.83
N LEU A 155 -8.73 21.38 -9.43
CA LEU A 155 -8.93 22.29 -10.55
C LEU A 155 -9.49 21.57 -11.78
N VAL A 156 -8.91 20.44 -12.13
CA VAL A 156 -9.31 19.61 -13.28
C VAL A 156 -10.71 19.04 -13.08
N ILE A 157 -11.05 18.57 -11.87
CA ILE A 157 -12.39 18.08 -11.53
C ILE A 157 -13.41 19.23 -11.60
N THR A 158 -13.07 20.42 -11.09
CA THR A 158 -13.96 21.59 -11.11
C THR A 158 -14.19 22.10 -12.54
N ARG A 159 -13.15 22.11 -13.37
CA ARG A 159 -13.25 22.47 -14.80
C ARG A 159 -13.86 21.36 -15.65
N GLY A 160 -13.94 20.14 -15.13
CA GLY A 160 -14.44 18.97 -15.84
C GLY A 160 -13.59 18.56 -17.04
N HIS A 161 -12.30 18.92 -17.08
CA HIS A 161 -11.45 18.67 -18.25
C HIS A 161 -9.98 18.40 -17.88
N VAL A 162 -9.46 17.26 -18.32
CA VAL A 162 -8.03 16.90 -18.31
C VAL A 162 -7.48 17.05 -19.73
N GLU A 163 -6.57 17.99 -19.92
CA GLU A 163 -5.86 18.16 -21.18
C GLU A 163 -4.88 17.03 -21.45
N LYS A 164 -4.64 16.73 -22.73
CA LYS A 164 -3.70 15.68 -23.16
C LYS A 164 -2.31 15.86 -22.55
N SER A 165 -1.76 17.07 -22.55
CA SER A 165 -0.43 17.36 -22.01
C SER A 165 -0.31 17.05 -20.51
N ILE A 166 -1.33 17.40 -19.73
CA ILE A 166 -1.39 17.10 -18.29
C ILE A 166 -1.54 15.59 -18.06
N ALA A 167 -2.40 14.93 -18.83
CA ALA A 167 -2.62 13.50 -18.74
C ALA A 167 -1.33 12.71 -19.06
N THR A 168 -0.65 13.04 -20.17
CA THR A 168 0.59 12.37 -20.55
C THR A 168 1.72 12.64 -19.56
N TRP A 169 1.86 13.89 -19.09
CA TRP A 169 2.89 14.26 -18.11
C TRP A 169 2.72 13.49 -16.79
N THR A 170 1.53 13.56 -16.18
CA THR A 170 1.24 12.86 -14.92
C THR A 170 1.36 11.34 -15.06
N PHE A 171 0.94 10.76 -16.18
CA PHE A 171 1.13 9.33 -16.44
C PHE A 171 2.61 8.93 -16.48
N ASN A 172 3.47 9.71 -17.15
CA ASN A 172 4.90 9.43 -17.19
C ASN A 172 5.57 9.66 -15.82
N LEU A 173 5.10 10.61 -15.01
CA LEU A 173 5.56 10.77 -13.63
C LEU A 173 5.31 9.50 -12.80
N ILE A 174 4.14 8.87 -12.95
CA ILE A 174 3.85 7.58 -12.28
C ILE A 174 4.89 6.52 -12.68
N LEU A 175 5.17 6.43 -13.98
CA LEU A 175 5.96 5.32 -14.52
C LEU A 175 7.47 5.49 -14.42
N TYR A 176 7.99 6.72 -14.48
CA TYR A 176 9.43 6.95 -14.69
C TYR A 176 10.04 7.97 -13.73
N SER A 177 9.26 8.67 -12.91
CA SER A 177 9.84 9.61 -11.92
C SER A 177 10.72 8.87 -10.90
N SER A 178 11.91 9.40 -10.67
CA SER A 178 12.78 8.97 -9.57
C SER A 178 12.36 9.57 -8.22
N LYS A 179 11.68 10.73 -8.25
CA LYS A 179 11.18 11.42 -7.05
C LYS A 179 9.85 10.80 -6.60
N GLU A 180 9.75 10.48 -5.31
CA GLU A 180 8.56 9.86 -4.72
C GLU A 180 7.36 10.81 -4.66
N GLU A 181 7.57 12.07 -4.26
CA GLU A 181 6.48 13.04 -4.11
C GLU A 181 5.69 13.30 -5.41
N PRO A 182 6.32 13.68 -6.55
CA PRO A 182 5.60 13.83 -7.81
C PRO A 182 4.95 12.53 -8.29
N ARG A 183 5.59 11.38 -8.05
CA ARG A 183 5.10 10.06 -8.45
C ARG A 183 3.83 9.68 -7.69
N ALA A 184 3.86 9.80 -6.37
CA ALA A 184 2.71 9.53 -5.50
C ALA A 184 1.55 10.48 -5.82
N SER A 185 1.86 11.77 -5.97
CA SER A 185 0.86 12.80 -6.28
C SER A 185 0.23 12.61 -7.67
N ALA A 186 1.02 12.19 -8.66
CA ALA A 186 0.51 11.82 -9.98
C ALA A 186 -0.42 10.59 -9.91
N CYS A 187 -0.06 9.61 -9.08
CA CYS A 187 -0.89 8.43 -8.85
C CYS A 187 -2.22 8.82 -8.20
N ASP A 188 -2.19 9.65 -7.15
CA ASP A 188 -3.39 10.14 -6.47
C ASP A 188 -4.26 11.01 -7.39
N PHE A 189 -3.65 11.82 -8.26
CA PHE A 189 -4.34 12.58 -9.30
C PHE A 189 -5.16 11.66 -10.22
N TRP A 190 -4.54 10.62 -10.77
CA TRP A 190 -5.23 9.67 -11.64
C TRP A 190 -6.29 8.85 -10.89
N CYS A 191 -5.99 8.39 -9.68
CA CYS A 191 -6.96 7.71 -8.81
C CYS A 191 -8.19 8.60 -8.56
N ALA A 192 -8.00 9.89 -8.25
CA ALA A 192 -9.09 10.83 -7.99
C ALA A 192 -9.96 11.07 -9.23
N ILE A 193 -9.34 11.28 -10.39
CA ILE A 193 -10.05 11.54 -11.65
C ILE A 193 -10.85 10.31 -12.09
N LEU A 194 -10.24 9.13 -12.06
CA LEU A 194 -10.89 7.88 -12.46
C LEU A 194 -11.96 7.44 -11.45
N SER A 195 -11.71 7.62 -10.15
CA SER A 195 -12.61 7.19 -9.07
C SER A 195 -13.72 8.17 -8.75
N SER A 196 -13.72 9.39 -9.31
CA SER A 196 -14.72 10.43 -9.08
C SER A 196 -16.16 9.90 -9.24
N LYS A 197 -16.73 9.31 -8.19
CA LYS A 197 -18.08 8.75 -8.23
C LYS A 197 -19.00 9.92 -8.50
N ASN A 198 -19.79 9.77 -9.56
CA ASN A 198 -20.89 10.67 -9.83
C ASN A 198 -21.74 10.73 -8.55
N LYS A 199 -21.63 11.84 -7.80
CA LYS A 199 -22.86 12.42 -7.25
C LYS A 199 -23.80 12.53 -8.44
N VAL A 200 -25.07 12.22 -8.25
CA VAL A 200 -26.05 11.89 -9.30
C VAL A 200 -26.15 12.93 -10.45
N ASP A 201 -25.56 14.13 -10.29
CA ASP A 201 -25.49 15.20 -11.29
C ASP A 201 -24.07 15.72 -11.64
N ALA A 202 -22.99 15.04 -11.25
CA ALA A 202 -21.63 15.49 -11.55
C ALA A 202 -21.24 15.15 -13.00
N LEU A 203 -20.97 16.17 -13.81
CA LEU A 203 -20.45 16.01 -15.18
C LEU A 203 -19.15 15.20 -15.14
N ALA A 204 -19.10 14.08 -15.86
CA ALA A 204 -17.88 13.27 -15.94
C ALA A 204 -16.73 14.13 -16.49
N THR A 205 -15.61 14.17 -15.79
CA THR A 205 -14.41 14.89 -16.23
C THR A 205 -13.99 14.34 -17.60
N LYS A 206 -14.04 15.20 -18.63
CA LYS A 206 -13.56 14.84 -19.97
C LYS A 206 -12.05 14.69 -19.93
N ILE A 207 -11.53 13.54 -20.36
CA ILE A 207 -10.10 13.28 -20.45
C ILE A 207 -9.72 13.20 -21.93
N ASP A 208 -8.85 14.09 -22.40
CA ASP A 208 -8.47 14.16 -23.81
C ASP A 208 -7.56 13.00 -24.26
N TRP A 209 -6.94 12.31 -23.30
CA TRP A 209 -6.00 11.22 -23.57
C TRP A 209 -6.01 10.17 -22.46
N PHE A 210 -6.00 8.90 -22.87
CA PHE A 210 -5.87 7.75 -21.99
C PHE A 210 -4.63 6.95 -22.39
N PRO A 211 -3.92 6.33 -21.42
CA PRO A 211 -2.80 5.47 -21.75
C PRO A 211 -3.27 4.20 -22.41
N SER A 212 -2.41 3.70 -23.30
CA SER A 212 -2.58 2.39 -23.92
C SER A 212 -1.97 1.29 -23.05
N TYR A 213 -2.47 0.06 -23.21
CA TYR A 213 -1.87 -1.11 -22.57
C TYR A 213 -0.39 -1.29 -22.97
N SER A 214 -0.04 -0.99 -24.22
CA SER A 214 1.35 -1.09 -24.70
C SER A 214 2.31 -0.16 -23.95
N GLU A 215 1.87 1.03 -23.54
CA GLU A 215 2.68 1.94 -22.72
C GLU A 215 2.88 1.41 -21.30
N LEU A 216 1.85 0.80 -20.70
CA LEU A 216 1.95 0.14 -19.39
C LEU A 216 2.87 -1.08 -19.44
N ASN A 217 2.75 -1.90 -20.48
CA ASN A 217 3.58 -3.09 -20.65
C ASN A 217 5.04 -2.74 -20.97
N ARG A 218 5.26 -1.64 -21.73
CA ARG A 218 6.60 -1.09 -21.96
C ARG A 218 7.27 -0.67 -20.66
N ALA A 219 6.52 -0.06 -19.73
CA ALA A 219 7.06 0.31 -18.42
C ALA A 219 7.53 -0.91 -17.62
N LEU A 220 6.73 -1.98 -17.59
CA LEU A 220 7.13 -3.25 -16.97
C LEU A 220 8.39 -3.84 -17.62
N SER A 221 8.48 -3.80 -18.94
CA SER A 221 9.68 -4.24 -19.67
C SER A 221 10.92 -3.41 -19.33
N ILE A 222 10.76 -2.13 -18.97
CA ILE A 222 11.84 -1.26 -18.47
C ILE A 222 12.19 -1.62 -17.03
N TYR A 223 11.21 -1.96 -16.20
CA TYR A 223 11.43 -2.46 -14.85
C TYR A 223 12.08 -3.85 -14.80
N GLY A 224 12.28 -4.50 -15.96
CA GLY A 224 12.89 -5.81 -16.07
C GLY A 224 11.90 -6.97 -15.96
N PHE A 225 10.60 -6.72 -16.10
CA PHE A 225 9.60 -7.80 -16.08
C PHE A 225 9.81 -8.79 -17.23
N SER A 226 9.81 -10.08 -16.92
CA SER A 226 9.85 -11.16 -17.91
C SER A 226 8.72 -12.16 -17.66
N ALA A 227 7.87 -12.37 -18.67
CA ALA A 227 6.82 -13.38 -18.64
C ALA A 227 7.31 -14.79 -18.97
N ASN A 228 8.55 -14.93 -19.48
CA ASN A 228 9.17 -16.20 -19.83
C ASN A 228 10.14 -16.60 -18.72
N PHE A 229 9.67 -17.43 -17.81
CA PHE A 229 10.45 -18.01 -16.73
C PHE A 229 11.29 -19.16 -17.30
N SER A 230 12.50 -18.85 -17.79
CA SER A 230 13.45 -19.88 -18.19
C SER A 230 14.13 -20.44 -16.94
N THR A 231 14.19 -21.77 -16.83
CA THR A 231 14.99 -22.50 -15.83
C THR A 231 16.50 -22.49 -16.14
N ALA A 232 16.93 -21.86 -17.24
CA ALA A 232 18.34 -21.66 -17.52
C ALA A 232 18.89 -20.55 -16.61
N ALA A 233 19.28 -20.95 -15.41
CA ALA A 233 20.25 -20.24 -14.61
C ALA A 233 21.53 -20.06 -15.43
N GLU A 234 21.63 -18.99 -16.21
CA GLU A 234 22.93 -18.39 -16.43
C GLU A 234 23.34 -17.82 -15.07
N SER A 235 24.14 -18.62 -14.37
CA SER A 235 24.88 -18.26 -13.17
C SER A 235 25.84 -17.12 -13.51
N VAL A 236 25.33 -15.92 -13.74
CA VAL A 236 26.13 -14.72 -13.61
C VAL A 236 25.96 -14.29 -12.17
N ASN A 237 26.94 -14.72 -11.39
CA ASN A 237 27.19 -14.36 -10.00
C ASN A 237 27.41 -12.84 -9.89
N THR A 238 26.37 -12.07 -10.15
CA THR A 238 26.31 -10.64 -9.90
C THR A 238 25.31 -10.48 -8.78
N ILE A 239 25.83 -10.39 -7.56
CA ILE A 239 25.14 -9.82 -6.39
C ILE A 239 24.97 -8.32 -6.64
N SER A 240 24.37 -7.97 -7.77
CA SER A 240 23.87 -6.64 -8.09
C SER A 240 22.52 -6.59 -7.40
N GLY A 241 22.50 -6.00 -6.21
CA GLY A 241 21.35 -5.98 -5.31
C GLY A 241 20.03 -5.80 -6.07
N TYR A 242 19.25 -6.88 -6.08
CA TYR A 242 17.88 -6.91 -6.57
C TYR A 242 17.13 -5.75 -5.91
N ARG A 243 16.70 -4.80 -6.73
CA ARG A 243 15.99 -3.62 -6.27
C ARG A 243 14.59 -3.66 -6.83
N GLU A 244 13.61 -3.71 -5.95
CA GLU A 244 12.21 -3.49 -6.29
C GLU A 244 12.09 -2.24 -7.19
N PRO A 245 11.43 -2.34 -8.35
CA PRO A 245 11.23 -1.17 -9.20
C PRO A 245 10.44 -0.11 -8.43
N GLN A 246 11.06 1.05 -8.20
CA GLN A 246 10.50 2.14 -7.38
C GLN A 246 9.10 2.59 -7.82
N ASN A 247 8.80 2.38 -9.10
CA ASN A 247 7.58 2.86 -9.75
C ASN A 247 6.50 1.77 -9.85
N LEU A 248 6.79 0.55 -9.38
CA LEU A 248 5.87 -0.58 -9.41
C LEU A 248 4.59 -0.31 -8.62
N ILE A 249 4.70 0.29 -7.43
CA ILE A 249 3.53 0.67 -6.62
C ILE A 249 2.60 1.61 -7.40
N GLY A 250 3.18 2.61 -8.07
CA GLY A 250 2.44 3.55 -8.92
C GLY A 250 1.76 2.84 -10.07
N TRP A 251 2.47 1.94 -10.75
CA TRP A 251 1.92 1.10 -11.81
C TRP A 251 0.74 0.24 -11.33
N ILE A 252 0.85 -0.42 -10.17
CA ILE A 252 -0.21 -1.29 -9.63
C ILE A 252 -1.46 -0.49 -9.29
N LYS A 253 -1.31 0.63 -8.56
CA LYS A 253 -2.42 1.51 -8.21
C LYS A 253 -3.11 2.08 -9.44
N PHE A 254 -2.32 2.52 -10.42
CA PHE A 254 -2.84 3.07 -11.66
C PHE A 254 -3.63 2.03 -12.46
N THR A 255 -3.08 0.84 -12.64
CA THR A 255 -3.76 -0.29 -13.31
C THR A 255 -5.08 -0.63 -12.62
N ALA A 256 -5.09 -0.72 -11.29
CA ALA A 256 -6.31 -0.96 -10.52
C ALA A 256 -7.37 0.12 -10.78
N ALA A 257 -6.98 1.41 -10.73
CA ALA A 257 -7.88 2.53 -10.97
C ALA A 257 -8.45 2.53 -12.40
N CYS A 258 -7.65 2.19 -13.41
CA CYS A 258 -8.12 2.05 -14.79
C CYS A 258 -9.17 0.95 -14.93
N CYS A 259 -8.96 -0.20 -14.27
CA CYS A 259 -9.91 -1.29 -14.32
C CYS A 259 -11.24 -0.96 -13.62
N GLN A 260 -11.17 -0.28 -12.47
CA GLN A 260 -12.36 0.19 -11.74
C GLN A 260 -13.19 1.21 -12.53
N ALA A 261 -12.54 1.99 -13.40
CA ALA A 261 -13.19 3.01 -14.22
C ALA A 261 -13.95 2.46 -15.44
N ARG A 262 -13.95 1.14 -15.69
CA ARG A 262 -14.58 0.51 -16.88
C ARG A 262 -16.02 0.96 -17.11
N SER A 263 -16.80 1.08 -16.03
CA SER A 263 -18.21 1.50 -16.09
C SER A 263 -18.39 2.88 -16.73
N LYS A 264 -17.40 3.78 -16.60
CA LYS A 264 -17.38 5.10 -17.25
C LYS A 264 -16.75 5.03 -18.63
N LYS A 265 -15.61 4.33 -18.73
CA LYS A 265 -14.83 4.21 -19.95
C LYS A 265 -14.05 2.91 -19.94
N SER A 266 -14.25 2.08 -20.96
CA SER A 266 -13.37 0.95 -21.23
C SER A 266 -12.03 1.49 -21.75
N ILE A 267 -11.00 1.46 -20.89
CA ILE A 267 -9.63 1.89 -21.24
C ILE A 267 -8.90 0.78 -22.01
N PHE A 268 -9.02 -0.46 -21.53
CA PHE A 268 -8.42 -1.64 -22.15
C PHE A 268 -9.39 -2.39 -23.08
N LEU A 269 -8.85 -3.28 -23.88
CA LEU A 269 -9.58 -4.36 -24.54
C LEU A 269 -9.66 -5.57 -23.60
N THR A 270 -10.61 -6.48 -23.86
CA THR A 270 -10.76 -7.72 -23.08
C THR A 270 -9.49 -8.57 -23.11
N THR A 271 -8.80 -8.64 -24.25
CA THR A 271 -7.52 -9.36 -24.39
C THR A 271 -6.37 -8.69 -23.64
N GLU A 272 -6.33 -7.35 -23.61
CA GLU A 272 -5.32 -6.61 -22.84
C GLU A 272 -5.55 -6.79 -21.34
N ALA A 273 -6.82 -6.83 -20.91
CA ALA A 273 -7.17 -7.15 -19.53
C ALA A 273 -6.80 -8.60 -19.16
N GLU A 274 -6.93 -9.57 -20.09
CA GLU A 274 -6.47 -10.95 -19.87
C GLU A 274 -4.98 -10.96 -19.54
N GLU A 275 -4.16 -10.27 -20.34
CA GLU A 275 -2.72 -10.15 -20.11
C GLU A 275 -2.39 -9.43 -18.79
N LEU A 276 -3.14 -8.38 -18.43
CA LEU A 276 -2.97 -7.71 -17.14
C LEU A 276 -3.21 -8.65 -15.96
N VAL A 277 -4.25 -9.51 -16.01
CA VAL A 277 -4.48 -10.51 -14.93
C VAL A 277 -3.25 -11.41 -14.80
N GLU A 278 -2.71 -11.89 -15.93
CA GLU A 278 -1.56 -12.77 -15.93
C GLU A 278 -0.32 -12.08 -15.33
N VAL A 279 -0.05 -10.84 -15.74
CA VAL A 279 1.07 -10.04 -15.24
C VAL A 279 0.95 -9.80 -13.74
N VAL A 280 -0.19 -9.31 -13.25
CA VAL A 280 -0.36 -9.02 -11.81
C VAL A 280 -0.32 -10.31 -10.99
N THR A 281 -0.85 -11.42 -11.52
CA THR A 281 -0.75 -12.74 -10.88
C THR A 281 0.71 -13.19 -10.78
N CYS A 282 1.49 -13.07 -11.84
CA CYS A 282 2.93 -13.37 -11.79
C CYS A 282 3.63 -12.54 -10.71
N ILE A 283 3.40 -11.21 -10.68
CA ILE A 283 4.00 -10.32 -9.68
C ILE A 283 3.58 -10.73 -8.26
N PHE A 284 2.33 -11.14 -8.06
CA PHE A 284 1.84 -11.63 -6.77
C PHE A 284 2.49 -12.93 -6.29
N LEU A 285 2.91 -13.79 -7.23
CA LEU A 285 3.59 -15.05 -6.94
C LEU A 285 5.10 -14.86 -6.68
N ASP A 286 5.64 -13.67 -6.93
CA ASP A 286 7.02 -13.32 -6.57
C ASP A 286 7.07 -12.86 -5.11
N ARG A 287 7.86 -13.59 -4.30
CA ARG A 287 7.94 -13.37 -2.86
C ARG A 287 8.63 -12.08 -2.48
N GLN A 288 9.40 -11.48 -3.38
CA GLN A 288 10.01 -10.17 -3.14
C GLN A 288 8.95 -9.10 -2.89
N PHE A 289 7.73 -9.28 -3.41
CA PHE A 289 6.63 -8.32 -3.26
C PHE A 289 5.61 -8.72 -2.19
N LEU A 290 5.99 -9.55 -1.21
CA LEU A 290 5.11 -9.91 -0.10
C LEU A 290 4.59 -8.66 0.66
N ALA A 291 5.43 -7.63 0.77
CA ALA A 291 5.06 -6.34 1.37
C ALA A 291 3.94 -5.61 0.59
N LEU A 292 3.79 -5.90 -0.71
CA LEU A 292 2.75 -5.35 -1.57
C LEU A 292 1.53 -6.28 -1.71
N SER A 293 1.47 -7.40 -0.99
CA SER A 293 0.41 -8.43 -1.14
C SER A 293 -1.01 -7.87 -1.07
N VAL A 294 -1.29 -6.95 -0.14
CA VAL A 294 -2.60 -6.28 -0.03
C VAL A 294 -2.90 -5.47 -1.30
N LEU A 295 -1.96 -4.62 -1.72
CA LEU A 295 -2.12 -3.77 -2.91
C LEU A 295 -2.29 -4.60 -4.19
N LEU A 296 -1.51 -5.67 -4.33
CA LEU A 296 -1.60 -6.60 -5.45
C LEU A 296 -2.93 -7.37 -5.43
N SER A 297 -3.42 -7.78 -4.26
CA SER A 297 -4.73 -8.45 -4.16
C SER A 297 -5.89 -7.55 -4.57
N GLU A 298 -5.85 -6.26 -4.18
CA GLU A 298 -6.82 -5.26 -4.61
C GLU A 298 -6.74 -5.00 -6.11
N CYS A 299 -5.53 -5.00 -6.67
CA CYS A 299 -5.32 -4.88 -8.11
C CYS A 299 -5.87 -6.10 -8.86
N ILE A 300 -5.54 -7.32 -8.45
CA ILE A 300 -6.09 -8.56 -9.02
C ILE A 300 -7.62 -8.51 -8.99
N GLN A 301 -8.22 -8.16 -7.85
CA GLN A 301 -9.66 -8.04 -7.74
C GLN A 301 -10.22 -6.99 -8.72
N SER A 302 -9.54 -5.86 -8.88
CA SER A 302 -9.94 -4.80 -9.81
C SER A 302 -9.86 -5.25 -11.26
N VAL A 303 -8.80 -5.96 -11.66
CA VAL A 303 -8.63 -6.49 -13.02
C VAL A 303 -9.62 -7.64 -13.29
N ILE A 304 -9.93 -8.49 -12.32
CA ILE A 304 -10.97 -9.53 -12.48
C ILE A 304 -12.35 -8.88 -12.62
N ASN A 305 -12.66 -7.88 -11.80
CA ASN A 305 -13.92 -7.13 -11.86
C ASN A 305 -14.03 -6.25 -13.12
N TYR A 306 -12.97 -6.15 -13.92
CA TYR A 306 -13.03 -5.52 -15.22
C TYR A 306 -13.88 -6.34 -16.20
N PHE A 307 -13.87 -7.67 -16.10
CA PHE A 307 -14.64 -8.51 -17.02
C PHE A 307 -16.12 -8.48 -16.64
N THR A 308 -16.99 -8.47 -17.65
CA THR A 308 -18.39 -8.88 -17.43
C THR A 308 -18.44 -10.38 -17.15
N ASP A 309 -19.52 -10.87 -16.54
CA ASP A 309 -19.68 -12.30 -16.24
C ASP A 309 -19.51 -13.19 -17.50
N GLN A 310 -19.97 -12.72 -18.66
CA GLN A 310 -19.84 -13.43 -19.93
C GLN A 310 -18.40 -13.47 -20.44
N GLU A 311 -17.69 -12.33 -20.40
CA GLU A 311 -16.29 -12.25 -20.79
C GLU A 311 -15.43 -13.12 -19.87
N TRP A 312 -15.65 -13.03 -18.55
CA TRP A 312 -14.89 -13.78 -17.55
C TRP A 312 -14.95 -15.29 -17.77
N ASN A 313 -16.13 -15.84 -18.10
CA ASN A 313 -16.28 -17.28 -18.36
C ASN A 313 -15.38 -17.82 -19.47
N THR A 314 -15.09 -16.99 -20.48
CA THR A 314 -14.21 -17.38 -21.60
C THR A 314 -12.75 -17.02 -21.28
N SER A 315 -12.52 -15.83 -20.72
CA SER A 315 -11.20 -15.30 -20.39
C SER A 315 -10.50 -16.10 -19.29
N CYS A 316 -11.22 -16.56 -18.27
CA CYS A 316 -10.63 -17.30 -17.15
C CYS A 316 -9.94 -18.60 -17.60
N GLN A 317 -10.50 -19.29 -18.59
CA GLN A 317 -9.90 -20.51 -19.14
C GLN A 317 -8.61 -20.22 -19.90
N LYS A 318 -8.56 -19.11 -20.65
CA LYS A 318 -7.35 -18.69 -21.37
C LYS A 318 -6.25 -18.27 -20.40
N ILE A 319 -6.60 -17.43 -19.43
CA ILE A 319 -5.70 -16.96 -18.37
C ILE A 319 -5.13 -18.16 -17.61
N ALA A 320 -5.98 -19.10 -17.19
CA ALA A 320 -5.54 -20.29 -16.47
C ALA A 320 -4.58 -21.16 -17.29
N LYS A 321 -4.85 -21.37 -18.59
CA LYS A 321 -3.95 -22.10 -19.50
C LYS A 321 -2.61 -21.37 -19.66
N SER A 322 -2.65 -20.05 -19.84
CA SER A 322 -1.46 -19.22 -20.01
C SER A 322 -0.58 -19.24 -18.76
N LEU A 323 -1.18 -19.06 -17.57
CA LEU A 323 -0.48 -19.15 -16.28
C LEU A 323 0.11 -20.55 -16.06
N ALA A 324 -0.65 -21.62 -16.33
CA ALA A 324 -0.16 -22.99 -16.18
C ALA A 324 1.07 -23.28 -17.08
N CYS A 325 1.18 -22.65 -18.24
CA CYS A 325 2.36 -22.77 -19.10
C CYS A 325 3.58 -21.97 -18.60
N ARG A 326 3.37 -20.95 -17.76
CA ARG A 326 4.42 -20.03 -17.29
C ARG A 326 5.00 -20.43 -15.94
N VAL A 327 4.22 -21.08 -15.08
CA VAL A 327 4.71 -21.58 -13.79
C VAL A 327 5.69 -22.74 -14.05
N PRO A 328 6.97 -22.63 -13.64
CA PRO A 328 7.91 -23.74 -13.76
C PRO A 328 7.36 -25.00 -13.08
N ARG A 329 7.46 -26.14 -13.77
CA ARG A 329 7.01 -27.44 -13.23
C ARG A 329 7.69 -27.80 -11.91
N ASP A 330 8.86 -27.22 -11.63
CA ASP A 330 9.67 -27.50 -10.45
C ASP A 330 9.17 -26.81 -9.16
N LEU A 331 8.14 -25.96 -9.23
CA LEU A 331 7.43 -25.44 -8.03
C LEU A 331 6.66 -26.54 -7.26
N GLU A 332 6.62 -27.78 -7.79
CA GLU A 332 6.18 -28.98 -7.07
C GLU A 332 7.04 -29.34 -5.83
N LEU A 333 8.12 -28.60 -5.53
CA LEU A 333 8.89 -28.80 -4.30
C LEU A 333 8.12 -28.48 -3.00
N LEU A 334 6.99 -27.76 -3.07
CA LEU A 334 6.09 -27.62 -1.91
C LEU A 334 5.41 -28.94 -1.48
N ALA A 335 5.31 -29.94 -2.37
CA ALA A 335 4.81 -31.27 -2.01
C ALA A 335 5.88 -32.11 -1.27
N ASN A 336 7.16 -31.90 -1.58
CA ASN A 336 8.25 -32.71 -1.01
C ASN A 336 8.69 -32.24 0.38
N CYS A 337 8.52 -30.96 0.74
CA CYS A 337 8.84 -30.48 2.09
C CYS A 337 7.94 -31.09 3.19
N ARG A 338 6.74 -31.60 2.85
CA ARG A 338 5.87 -32.28 3.84
C ARG A 338 6.20 -33.76 4.03
N LEU A 339 6.89 -34.40 3.08
CA LEU A 339 7.23 -35.82 3.18
C LEU A 339 8.50 -36.06 4.00
N HIS A 340 9.44 -35.12 4.03
CA HIS A 340 10.67 -35.27 4.82
C HIS A 340 10.51 -35.00 6.33
N ARG A 341 9.44 -34.32 6.77
CA ARG A 341 9.14 -34.16 8.21
C ARG A 341 8.54 -35.40 8.89
N ARG A 342 8.19 -36.45 8.12
CA ARG A 342 7.68 -37.71 8.70
C ARG A 342 8.73 -38.81 8.84
N SER A 343 9.96 -38.60 8.39
CA SER A 343 11.03 -39.61 8.45
C SER A 343 12.05 -39.40 9.58
N GLN A 344 11.88 -38.40 10.44
CA GLN A 344 12.70 -38.20 11.64
C GLN A 344 11.85 -38.21 12.91
N GLN A 345 11.32 -39.37 13.28
CA GLN A 345 11.06 -39.72 14.67
C GLN A 345 11.90 -40.96 14.98
N PRO A 346 12.88 -40.90 15.91
CA PRO A 346 13.52 -42.12 16.37
C PRO A 346 12.58 -42.86 17.34
N TYR A 347 12.62 -44.19 17.24
CA TYR A 347 12.04 -45.13 18.20
C TYR A 347 12.68 -45.01 19.59
#